data_AF-A0A8X7SD41-F1
#
_entry.id   AF-A0A8X7SD41-F1
#
_cell.length_a   1.000
_cell.length_b   1.000
_cell.length_c   1.000
_cell.angle_alpha   90.00
_cell.angle_beta   90.00
_cell.angle_gamma   90.00
#
_symmetry.space_group_name_H-M   'P 1'
#
loop_
_entity.id
_entity.type
_entity.pdbx_description
1 polymer ?
#
loop_
_entity_poly.entity_id
_entity_poly.type
_entity_poly.pdbx_seq_one_letter_code
_entity_poly.pdbx_strand_id
1 'polypeptide(L)'
;MTIGHLIIASGFEGNLYVGSVIVGICYGSQWSLMPTITSELFGVKHMGTIYNTISIASPMGSYIFSVRLIGYIYDKTIIGEGNTCYGPHCFRLSFVIIASVAFLGFLVSCVLVFRTKKLYQHIFEKRLHRT
;
A
#
# COMPACT_ATOMS: atom_id res chain seq x y z
N MET A 1 -1.18 -3.00 -5.75
CA MET A 1 0.13 -2.79 -5.09
C MET A 1 1.01 -4.03 -5.09
N THR A 2 0.57 -5.17 -4.52
CA THR A 2 1.38 -6.39 -4.41
C THR A 2 1.97 -6.88 -5.72
N ILE A 3 1.15 -6.98 -6.78
CA ILE A 3 1.58 -7.45 -8.11
C ILE A 3 2.69 -6.55 -8.69
N GLY A 4 2.54 -5.22 -8.57
CA GLY A 4 3.56 -4.27 -9.05
C GLY A 4 4.90 -4.43 -8.35
N HIS A 5 4.91 -4.66 -7.03
CA HIS A 5 6.16 -4.89 -6.27
C HIS A 5 6.79 -6.25 -6.60
N LEU A 6 5.98 -7.29 -6.84
CA LEU A 6 6.48 -8.61 -7.28
C LEU A 6 7.10 -8.54 -8.68
N ILE A 7 6.52 -7.77 -9.59
CA ILE A 7 7.08 -7.52 -10.93
C ILE A 7 8.44 -6.84 -10.80
N ILE A 8 8.57 -5.81 -9.97
CA ILE A 8 9.87 -5.15 -9.74
C ILE A 8 10.89 -6.13 -9.13
N ALA A 9 10.47 -7.00 -8.21
CA ALA A 9 11.33 -8.01 -7.60
C ALA A 9 11.80 -9.11 -8.57
N SER A 10 11.09 -9.34 -9.69
CA SER A 10 11.42 -10.41 -10.64
C SER A 10 12.60 -10.12 -11.57
N GLY A 11 13.08 -8.87 -11.62
CA GLY A 11 14.37 -8.52 -12.21
C GLY A 11 14.51 -8.65 -13.74
N PHE A 12 13.42 -8.81 -14.51
CA PHE A 12 13.49 -8.89 -15.98
C PHE A 12 13.64 -7.51 -16.65
N GLU A 13 14.11 -7.47 -17.91
CA GLU A 13 14.28 -6.22 -18.67
C GLU A 13 12.95 -5.47 -18.84
N GLY A 14 12.90 -4.20 -18.41
CA GLY A 14 11.68 -3.37 -18.46
C GLY A 14 10.70 -3.58 -17.30
N ASN A 15 11.04 -4.41 -16.30
CA ASN A 15 10.19 -4.64 -15.12
C ASN A 15 9.87 -3.36 -14.32
N LEU A 16 10.80 -2.42 -14.23
CA LEU A 16 10.64 -1.14 -13.54
C LEU A 16 9.57 -0.27 -14.21
N TYR A 17 9.51 -0.28 -15.55
CA TYR A 17 8.51 0.48 -16.29
C TYR A 17 7.10 -0.10 -16.05
N VAL A 18 6.94 -1.41 -16.27
CA VAL A 18 5.65 -2.07 -16.08
C VAL A 18 5.21 -2.00 -14.60
N GLY A 19 6.13 -2.24 -13.68
CA GLY A 19 5.88 -2.19 -12.24
C GLY A 19 5.46 -0.80 -11.76
N SER A 20 6.18 0.26 -12.18
CA SER A 20 5.86 1.64 -11.76
C SER A 20 4.52 2.13 -12.32
N VAL A 21 4.16 1.76 -13.56
CA VAL A 21 2.85 2.09 -14.13
C VAL A 21 1.72 1.43 -13.32
N ILE A 22 1.83 0.14 -13.02
CA ILE A 22 0.82 -0.59 -12.24
C ILE A 22 0.71 0.00 -10.82
N VAL A 23 1.84 0.26 -10.17
CA VAL A 23 1.87 0.90 -8.84
C VAL A 23 1.25 2.30 -8.92
N GLY A 24 1.60 3.12 -9.91
CA GLY A 24 1.02 4.46 -10.08
C GLY A 24 -0.50 4.44 -10.18
N ILE A 25 -1.06 3.54 -11.00
CA ILE A 25 -2.51 3.41 -11.18
C ILE A 25 -3.19 3.03 -9.86
N CYS A 26 -2.74 1.98 -9.15
CA CYS A 26 -3.43 1.63 -7.91
C CYS A 26 -3.20 2.69 -6.81
N TYR A 27 -2.05 3.38 -6.80
CA TYR A 27 -1.76 4.42 -5.81
C TYR A 27 -2.73 5.58 -5.99
N GLY A 28 -2.89 6.05 -7.24
CA GLY A 28 -3.87 7.07 -7.59
C GLY A 28 -5.28 6.68 -7.15
N SER A 29 -5.71 5.45 -7.45
CA SER A 29 -7.03 4.97 -7.03
C SER A 29 -7.21 4.98 -5.50
N GLN A 30 -6.19 4.60 -4.74
CA GLN A 30 -6.25 4.54 -3.28
C GLN A 30 -6.35 5.95 -2.68
N TRP A 31 -5.58 6.92 -3.18
CA TRP A 31 -5.63 8.30 -2.69
C TRP A 31 -6.96 8.98 -2.99
N SER A 32 -7.59 8.69 -4.13
CA SER A 32 -8.92 9.21 -4.45
C SER A 32 -10.02 8.62 -3.58
N LEU A 33 -9.95 7.33 -3.24
CA LEU A 33 -10.97 6.65 -2.44
C LEU A 33 -10.90 6.99 -0.95
N MET A 34 -9.70 7.29 -0.43
CA MET A 34 -9.48 7.56 0.99
C MET A 34 -10.37 8.69 1.57
N PRO A 35 -10.47 9.89 0.96
CA PRO A 35 -11.36 10.94 1.48
C PRO A 35 -12.84 10.56 1.39
N THR A 36 -13.27 9.90 0.30
CA THR A 36 -14.66 9.45 0.14
C THR A 36 -15.06 8.49 1.26
N ILE A 37 -14.27 7.42 1.48
CA ILE A 37 -14.53 6.44 2.53
C ILE A 37 -14.51 7.09 3.91
N THR A 38 -13.54 7.99 4.16
CA THR A 38 -13.44 8.70 5.44
C THR A 38 -14.68 9.54 5.71
N SER A 39 -15.20 10.24 4.69
CA SER A 39 -16.41 11.06 4.80
C SER A 39 -17.67 10.24 5.03
N GLU A 40 -17.76 9.04 4.45
CA GLU A 40 -18.88 8.12 4.69
C GLU A 40 -18.84 7.49 6.09
N LEU A 41 -17.64 7.13 6.58
CA LEU A 41 -17.49 6.41 7.84
C LEU A 41 -17.60 7.32 9.07
N PHE A 42 -16.97 8.49 9.02
CA PHE A 42 -16.84 9.40 10.17
C PHE A 42 -17.67 10.68 10.04
N GLY A 43 -18.25 10.93 8.86
CA GLY A 43 -18.95 12.17 8.56
C GLY A 43 -18.00 13.35 8.29
N VAL A 44 -18.57 14.44 7.80
CA VAL A 44 -17.80 15.61 7.31
C VAL A 44 -17.39 16.60 8.40
N LYS A 45 -17.96 16.50 9.62
CA LYS A 45 -17.83 17.53 10.66
C LYS A 45 -16.38 17.77 11.11
N HIS A 46 -15.56 16.73 11.18
CA HIS A 46 -14.13 16.82 11.56
C HIS A 46 -13.22 16.13 10.53
N MET A 47 -13.60 16.16 9.26
CA MET A 47 -12.90 15.42 8.19
C MET A 47 -11.43 15.81 8.06
N GLY A 48 -11.11 17.11 8.21
CA GLY A 48 -9.73 17.61 8.13
C GLY A 48 -8.80 17.00 9.18
N THR A 49 -9.25 16.90 10.44
CA THR A 49 -8.46 16.30 11.53
C THR A 49 -8.23 14.81 11.28
N ILE A 50 -9.29 14.08 10.92
CA ILE A 50 -9.22 12.63 10.69
C ILE A 50 -8.30 12.32 9.51
N TYR A 51 -8.43 13.05 8.40
CA TYR A 51 -7.60 12.87 7.22
C TYR A 51 -6.12 13.18 7.50
N ASN A 52 -5.84 14.21 8.33
CA ASN A 52 -4.49 14.52 8.74
C ASN A 52 -3.90 13.41 9.62
N THR A 53 -4.67 12.86 10.56
CA THR A 53 -4.25 11.68 11.36
C THR A 53 -3.93 10.48 10.48
N ILE A 54 -4.75 10.19 9.46
CA ILE A 54 -4.48 9.11 8.49
C ILE A 54 -3.20 9.41 7.70
N SER A 55 -2.99 10.67 7.31
CA SER A 55 -1.82 11.09 6.53
C SER A 55 -0.51 10.90 7.29
N ILE A 56 -0.49 10.95 8.63
CA ILE A 56 0.70 10.66 9.46
C ILE A 56 1.22 9.23 9.27
N ALA A 57 0.36 8.29 8.87
CA ALA A 57 0.78 6.93 8.56
C ALA A 57 1.79 6.87 7.39
N SER A 58 1.71 7.80 6.43
CA SER A 58 2.60 7.85 5.26
C SER A 58 4.08 8.14 5.62
N PRO A 59 4.41 9.23 6.35
CA PRO A 59 5.79 9.47 6.78
C PRO A 59 6.28 8.41 7.77
N MET A 60 5.43 7.90 8.67
CA MET A 60 5.80 6.79 9.55
C MET A 60 6.18 5.52 8.76
N GLY A 61 5.36 5.12 7.80
CA GLY A 61 5.61 3.97 6.95
C GLY A 61 6.88 4.16 6.12
N SER A 62 7.06 5.34 5.52
CA SER A 62 8.24 5.67 4.73
C SER A 62 9.51 5.62 5.57
N TYR A 63 9.48 6.09 6.81
CA TYR A 63 10.63 6.00 7.71
C TYR A 63 10.98 4.54 8.06
N ILE A 64 9.99 3.74 8.46
CA ILE A 64 10.21 2.34 8.85
C ILE A 64 10.68 1.50 7.66
N PHE A 65 10.00 1.58 6.52
CA PHE A 65 10.33 0.76 5.36
C PHE A 65 11.52 1.30 4.58
N SER A 66 11.60 2.59 4.29
CA SER A 66 12.70 3.11 3.46
C SER A 66 13.98 3.30 4.26
N VAL A 67 13.94 3.95 5.41
CA VAL A 67 15.16 4.26 6.17
C VAL A 67 15.61 3.04 6.96
N ARG A 68 14.72 2.43 7.75
CA ARG A 68 15.13 1.36 8.65
C ARG A 68 15.29 0.02 7.95
N LEU A 69 14.33 -0.39 7.11
CA LEU A 69 14.37 -1.69 6.45
C LEU A 69 15.32 -1.69 5.23
N ILE A 70 15.08 -0.85 4.22
CA ILE A 70 15.91 -0.84 3.00
C ILE A 70 17.34 -0.42 3.33
N GLY A 71 17.53 0.62 4.15
CA GLY A 71 18.86 1.05 4.60
C GLY A 71 19.64 -0.05 5.30
N TYR A 72 19.03 -0.76 6.26
CA TYR A 72 19.69 -1.85 6.97
C TYR A 72 20.08 -3.03 6.06
N ILE A 73 19.19 -3.41 5.13
CA ILE A 73 19.47 -4.47 4.17
C ILE A 73 20.62 -4.05 3.25
N TYR A 74 20.60 -2.81 2.75
CA TYR A 74 21.66 -2.27 1.89
C TYR A 74 23.02 -2.26 2.61
N ASP A 75 23.06 -1.72 3.83
CA ASP A 75 24.28 -1.64 4.65
C ASP A 75 24.87 -3.03 4.93
N LYS A 76 24.01 -4.04 5.15
CA LYS A 76 24.48 -5.43 5.29
C LYS A 76 25.09 -6.00 4.02
N THR A 77 24.55 -5.67 2.85
CA THR A 77 25.04 -6.21 1.58
C THR A 77 26.39 -5.58 1.19
N ILE A 78 26.60 -4.29 1.44
CA ILE A 78 27.88 -3.61 1.15
C ILE A 78 29.04 -4.10 2.04
N ILE A 79 28.76 -4.54 3.28
CA ILE A 79 29.80 -5.13 4.15
C ILE A 79 30.34 -6.45 3.55
N GLY A 80 29.54 -7.16 2.74
CA GLY A 80 29.92 -8.44 2.13
C GLY A 80 30.51 -8.35 0.72
N GLU A 81 30.04 -7.41 -0.12
CA GLU A 81 30.38 -7.37 -1.56
C GLU A 81 31.16 -6.11 -2.02
N GLY A 82 31.49 -5.19 -1.10
CA GLY A 82 32.26 -3.96 -1.39
C GLY A 82 31.45 -2.67 -1.24
N ASN A 83 32.03 -1.51 -1.57
CA ASN A 83 31.48 -0.20 -1.18
C ASN A 83 30.08 0.15 -1.74
N THR A 84 29.60 -0.50 -2.82
CA THR A 84 28.29 -0.21 -3.42
C THR A 84 27.66 -1.44 -4.09
N CYS A 85 26.32 -1.54 -4.01
CA CYS A 85 25.56 -2.67 -4.55
C CYS A 85 24.37 -2.14 -5.37
N TYR A 86 24.32 -2.46 -6.66
CA TYR A 86 23.29 -1.95 -7.57
C TYR A 86 22.57 -3.10 -8.29
N GLY A 87 21.30 -2.86 -8.59
CA GLY A 87 20.50 -3.74 -9.43
C GLY A 87 19.49 -4.60 -8.67
N PRO A 88 18.72 -5.42 -9.41
CA PRO A 88 17.60 -6.17 -8.87
C PRO A 88 18.04 -7.23 -7.86
N HIS A 89 19.26 -7.79 -7.98
CA HIS A 89 19.77 -8.79 -7.05
C HIS A 89 19.92 -8.25 -5.62
N CYS A 90 20.40 -7.00 -5.49
CA CYS A 90 20.62 -6.34 -4.20
C CYS A 90 19.31 -6.01 -3.46
N PHE A 91 18.31 -5.53 -4.21
CA PHE A 91 17.05 -5.03 -3.65
C PHE A 91 15.90 -6.04 -3.69
N ARG A 92 16.11 -7.24 -4.24
CA ARG A 92 15.07 -8.28 -4.38
C ARG A 92 14.39 -8.58 -3.05
N LEU A 93 15.19 -8.78 -1.99
CA LEU A 93 14.68 -9.06 -0.65
C LEU A 93 13.79 -7.92 -0.14
N SER A 94 14.24 -6.67 -0.31
CA SER A 94 13.46 -5.49 0.09
C SER A 94 12.11 -5.43 -0.63
N PHE A 95 12.08 -5.64 -1.96
CA PHE A 95 10.83 -5.65 -2.72
C PHE A 95 9.90 -6.81 -2.33
N VAL A 96 10.43 -7.98 -1.99
CA VAL A 96 9.64 -9.12 -1.50
C VAL A 96 9.01 -8.81 -0.14
N ILE A 97 9.74 -8.17 0.77
CA ILE A 97 9.20 -7.77 2.08
C ILE A 97 8.08 -6.72 1.90
N ILE A 98 8.29 -5.74 1.03
CA ILE A 98 7.24 -4.73 0.76
C ILE A 98 6.02 -5.39 0.11
N ALA A 99 6.23 -6.36 -0.79
CA ALA A 99 5.15 -7.12 -1.39
C ALA A 99 4.36 -7.94 -0.37
N SER A 100 5.03 -8.57 0.61
CA SER A 100 4.36 -9.36 1.66
C SER A 100 3.55 -8.47 2.59
N VAL A 101 4.08 -7.31 3.00
CA VAL A 101 3.35 -6.31 3.78
C VAL A 101 2.13 -5.80 3.01
N ALA A 102 2.28 -5.49 1.72
CA ALA A 102 1.17 -5.07 0.87
C ALA A 102 0.10 -6.17 0.72
N PHE A 103 0.51 -7.44 0.65
CA PHE A 103 -0.41 -8.57 0.61
C PHE A 103 -1.19 -8.73 1.92
N LEU A 104 -0.54 -8.59 3.07
CA LEU A 104 -1.21 -8.58 4.37
C LEU A 104 -2.22 -7.44 4.46
N GLY A 105 -1.86 -6.24 4.00
CA GLY A 105 -2.78 -5.11 3.90
C GLY A 105 -4.01 -5.44 3.05
N PHE A 106 -3.80 -6.06 1.88
CA PHE A 106 -4.90 -6.52 1.01
C PHE A 106 -5.81 -7.53 1.71
N LEU A 107 -5.26 -8.51 2.44
CA LEU A 107 -6.04 -9.48 3.20
C LEU A 107 -6.90 -8.80 4.28
N VAL A 108 -6.33 -7.86 5.03
CA VAL A 108 -7.07 -7.08 6.03
C VAL A 108 -8.19 -6.27 5.38
N SER A 109 -7.92 -5.63 4.24
CA SER A 109 -8.94 -4.91 3.46
C SER A 109 -10.05 -5.85 2.96
N CYS A 110 -9.72 -7.03 2.45
CA CYS A 110 -10.71 -8.03 2.05
C CYS A 110 -11.57 -8.46 3.24
N VAL A 111 -10.97 -8.79 4.38
CA VAL A 111 -11.70 -9.16 5.61
C VAL A 111 -12.63 -8.04 6.04
N LEU A 112 -12.17 -6.79 6.01
CA LEU A 112 -12.99 -5.63 6.31
C LEU A 112 -14.18 -5.56 5.35
N VAL A 113 -13.97 -5.64 4.03
CA VAL A 113 -15.03 -5.64 3.02
C VAL A 113 -16.04 -6.77 3.27
N PHE A 114 -15.59 -7.98 3.58
CA PHE A 114 -16.49 -9.09 3.90
C PHE A 114 -17.34 -8.82 5.15
N ARG A 115 -16.77 -8.18 6.18
CA ARG A 115 -17.50 -7.77 7.38
C ARG A 115 -18.50 -6.64 7.07
N THR A 116 -18.10 -5.64 6.30
CA THR A 116 -18.96 -4.49 5.95
C THR A 116 -20.02 -4.83 4.93
N LYS A 117 -19.83 -5.87 4.09
CA LYS A 117 -20.81 -6.32 3.09
C LYS A 117 -22.18 -6.60 3.70
N LYS A 118 -22.25 -7.26 4.86
CA LYS A 118 -23.54 -7.52 5.54
C LYS A 118 -24.26 -6.23 5.93
N LEU A 119 -23.50 -5.24 6.42
CA LEU A 119 -24.04 -3.93 6.79
C LEU A 119 -24.51 -3.15 5.55
N TYR A 120 -23.70 -3.16 4.48
CA TYR A 120 -24.01 -2.47 3.23
C TYR A 120 -25.24 -3.07 2.52
N GLN A 121 -25.38 -4.41 2.52
CA GLN A 121 -26.59 -5.08 2.01
C GLN A 121 -27.84 -4.61 2.77
N HIS A 122 -27.78 -4.53 4.09
CA HIS A 122 -28.91 -4.08 4.89
C HIS A 122 -29.26 -2.60 4.68
N ILE A 123 -28.26 -1.75 4.43
CA ILE A 123 -28.46 -0.33 4.08
C ILE A 123 -29.05 -0.21 2.66
N PHE A 124 -28.59 -1.02 1.71
CA PHE A 124 -29.04 -0.98 0.32
C PHE A 124 -30.50 -1.42 0.21
N GLU A 125 -30.91 -2.50 0.88
CA GLU A 125 -32.32 -2.92 0.92
C GLU A 125 -33.23 -1.87 1.56
N LYS A 126 -32.79 -1.24 2.66
CA LYS A 126 -33.54 -0.14 3.28
C LYS A 126 -33.68 1.09 2.39
N ARG A 127 -32.70 1.39 1.53
CA ARG A 127 -32.81 2.46 0.52
C ARG A 127 -33.76 2.09 -0.60
N LEU A 128 -33.71 0.84 -1.07
CA LEU A 128 -34.57 0.35 -2.15
C LEU A 128 -36.06 0.39 -1.74
N HIS A 129 -36.38 0.03 -0.50
CA HIS A 129 -37.75 0.09 0.03
C HIS A 129 -38.27 1.49 0.36
N ARG A 130 -37.40 2.51 0.33
CA ARG A 130 -37.77 3.91 0.62
C ARG A 130 -37.95 4.75 -0.65
N THR A 131 -37.79 4.14 -1.82
CA THR A 131 -38.05 4.72 -3.15
C THR A 131 -39.36 4.17 -3.68
#